data_AF-A0A1G6C875-F1
#
_entry.id   AF-A0A1G6C875-F1
#
_cell.length_a   1.000
_cell.length_b   1.000
_cell.length_c   1.000
_cell.angle_alpha   90.00
_cell.angle_beta   90.00
_cell.angle_gamma   90.00
#
_symmetry.space_group_name_H-M   'P 1'
#
loop_
_entity.id
_entity.type
_entity.pdbx_description
1 polymer ?
#
loop_
_entity_poly.entity_id
_entity_poly.type
_entity_poly.pdbx_seq_one_letter_code
_entity_poly.pdbx_strand_id
1 'polypeptide(L)'
;MTDPDAIRQDYPPIISSEQLRILLHVSKRRCVWLMQNYIPHTDNGAKTRRYTIRLEDAISFIIEYERSPDSFAASPGQFTSKPYIPPNVDIEALRLTLEDEWYNIPDILDPVTVSRLTNYSDTAVNHWLDKGTLRSALTQNGRVTSKAWLIEFFCGRGMRIAKKNEWHRELLKSAEYE
;
A
#
# COMPACT_ATOMS: atom_id res chain seq x y z
N MET A 1 15.67 20.57 -15.95
CA MET A 1 16.64 21.29 -15.11
C MET A 1 15.83 22.31 -14.34
N THR A 2 15.82 22.20 -13.02
CA THR A 2 15.08 23.14 -12.18
C THR A 2 15.62 24.56 -12.39
N ASP A 3 14.74 25.53 -12.65
CA ASP A 3 15.09 26.94 -12.78
C ASP A 3 15.10 27.60 -11.38
N PRO A 4 16.28 27.95 -10.83
CA PRO A 4 16.38 28.55 -9.52
C PRO A 4 15.69 29.91 -9.41
N ASP A 5 15.67 30.68 -10.49
CA ASP A 5 15.14 32.04 -10.48
C ASP A 5 13.60 32.02 -10.49
N ALA A 6 12.99 31.08 -11.21
CA ALA A 6 11.57 30.82 -11.12
C ALA A 6 11.15 30.44 -9.69
N ILE A 7 11.91 29.55 -9.02
CA ILE A 7 11.63 29.15 -7.63
C ILE A 7 11.70 30.36 -6.68
N ARG A 8 12.66 31.26 -6.86
CA ARG A 8 12.79 32.48 -6.05
C ARG A 8 11.61 33.43 -6.20
N GLN A 9 10.95 33.43 -7.35
CA GLN A 9 9.74 34.24 -7.57
C GLN A 9 8.51 33.62 -6.91
N ASP A 10 8.39 32.29 -6.98
CA ASP A 10 7.18 31.58 -6.54
C ASP A 10 7.14 31.27 -5.03
N TYR A 11 8.30 31.27 -4.35
CA TYR A 11 8.42 30.84 -2.96
C TYR A 11 8.99 31.92 -2.03
N PRO A 12 8.52 31.99 -0.77
CA PRO A 12 9.09 32.90 0.22
C PRO A 12 10.52 32.51 0.62
N PRO A 13 11.31 33.45 1.19
CA PRO A 13 12.70 33.18 1.63
C PRO A 13 12.85 32.04 2.64
N ILE A 14 11.79 31.76 3.40
CA ILE A 14 11.69 30.63 4.33
C ILE A 14 10.51 29.77 3.90
N ILE A 15 10.77 28.52 3.55
CA ILE A 15 9.77 27.55 3.13
C ILE A 15 9.51 26.50 4.21
N SER A 16 8.31 25.94 4.17
CA SER A 16 7.92 24.79 4.99
C SER A 16 8.43 23.47 4.41
N SER A 17 8.44 22.42 5.24
CA SER A 17 8.75 21.05 4.76
C SER A 17 7.78 20.56 3.68
N GLU A 18 6.53 21.02 3.68
CA GLU A 18 5.56 20.64 2.65
C GLU A 18 5.87 21.30 1.30
N GLN A 19 6.31 22.55 1.31
CA GLN A 19 6.77 23.24 0.08
C GLN A 19 8.03 22.57 -0.48
N LEU A 20 9.01 22.25 0.39
CA LEU A 20 10.20 21.49 -0.02
C LEU A 20 9.85 20.12 -0.63
N ARG A 21 8.89 19.41 -0.02
CA ARG A 21 8.42 18.11 -0.52
C ARG A 21 7.83 18.22 -1.93
N ILE A 22 7.08 19.29 -2.20
CA ILE A 22 6.51 19.57 -3.53
C ILE A 22 7.63 19.83 -4.53
N LEU A 23 8.60 20.68 -4.18
CA LEU A 23 9.76 20.98 -5.03
C LEU A 23 10.59 19.73 -5.38
N LEU A 24 10.81 18.85 -4.41
CA LEU A 24 11.61 17.63 -4.61
C LEU A 24 10.83 16.45 -5.21
N HIS A 25 9.50 16.55 -5.35
CA HIS A 25 8.65 15.45 -5.80
C HIS A 25 8.84 14.13 -5.04
N VAL A 26 9.02 14.20 -3.71
CA VAL A 26 9.22 13.02 -2.85
C VAL A 26 8.07 12.77 -1.88
N SER A 27 8.03 11.56 -1.30
CA SER A 27 7.11 11.25 -0.19
C SER A 27 7.45 12.07 1.06
N LYS A 28 6.46 12.27 1.95
CA LYS A 28 6.67 12.96 3.24
C LYS A 28 7.82 12.35 4.04
N ARG A 29 7.87 11.02 4.12
CA ARG A 29 8.91 10.28 4.84
C ARG A 29 10.29 10.52 4.24
N ARG A 30 10.42 10.51 2.91
CA ARG A 30 11.69 10.77 2.22
C ARG A 30 12.12 12.24 2.38
N CYS A 31 11.19 13.19 2.32
CA CYS A 31 11.48 14.60 2.57
C CYS A 31 12.08 14.83 3.97
N VAL A 32 11.43 14.30 5.02
CA VAL A 32 11.94 14.43 6.40
C VAL A 32 13.32 13.79 6.54
N TRP A 33 13.54 12.62 5.94
CA TRP A 33 14.84 11.98 5.96
C TRP A 33 15.92 12.81 5.25
N LEU A 34 15.62 13.39 4.08
CA LEU A 34 16.55 14.27 3.37
C LEU A 34 16.91 15.50 4.22
N MET A 35 15.93 16.08 4.91
CA MET A 35 16.17 17.19 5.83
C MET A 35 17.07 16.80 7.00
N GLN A 36 16.81 15.65 7.61
CA GLN A 36 17.58 15.19 8.76
C GLN A 36 19.04 14.84 8.43
N ASN A 37 19.35 14.54 7.17
CA ASN A 37 20.68 14.03 6.78
C ASN A 37 21.46 14.98 5.87
N TYR A 38 20.80 15.81 5.06
CA TYR A 38 21.46 16.57 3.99
C TYR A 38 21.04 18.03 3.86
N ILE A 39 19.83 18.41 4.30
CA ILE A 39 19.31 19.78 4.09
C ILE A 39 19.31 20.55 5.41
N PRO A 40 20.05 21.66 5.52
CA PRO A 40 19.96 22.56 6.66
C PRO A 40 18.52 23.00 6.90
N HIS A 41 18.07 22.89 8.15
CA HIS A 41 16.71 23.23 8.53
C HIS A 41 16.64 23.67 9.98
N THR A 42 15.57 24.38 10.33
CA THR A 42 15.21 24.69 11.71
C THR A 42 14.08 23.78 12.15
N ASP A 43 14.20 23.24 13.35
CA ASP A 43 13.19 22.40 13.99
C ASP A 43 12.72 23.08 15.29
N ASN A 44 11.43 23.42 15.35
CA ASN A 44 10.83 24.05 16.54
C ASN A 44 10.18 23.05 17.51
N GLY A 45 10.22 21.74 17.22
CA GLY A 45 9.66 20.68 18.05
C GLY A 45 8.13 20.57 18.06
N ALA A 46 7.41 21.42 17.32
CA ALA A 46 5.94 21.41 17.30
C ALA A 46 5.39 20.17 16.59
N LYS A 47 4.13 19.80 16.91
CA LYS A 47 3.41 18.70 16.23
C LYS A 47 3.09 19.02 14.77
N THR A 48 2.84 20.29 14.45
CA THR A 48 2.48 20.76 13.11
C THR A 48 3.36 21.94 12.75
N ARG A 49 3.67 22.11 11.45
CA ARG A 49 4.57 23.17 10.96
C ARG A 49 5.92 23.19 11.72
N ARG A 50 6.45 21.98 11.98
CA ARG A 50 7.65 21.73 12.78
C ARG A 50 8.93 22.31 12.18
N TYR A 51 9.03 22.22 10.86
CA TYR A 51 10.25 22.48 10.14
C TYR A 51 10.14 23.70 9.23
N THR A 52 11.21 24.49 9.21
CA THR A 52 11.43 25.58 8.26
C THR A 52 12.81 25.45 7.61
N ILE A 53 12.89 25.83 6.34
CA ILE A 53 14.09 25.69 5.50
C ILE A 53 14.31 27.03 4.80
N ARG A 54 15.56 27.50 4.70
CA ARG A 54 15.85 28.66 3.85
C ARG A 54 15.72 28.26 2.39
N LEU A 55 15.10 29.12 1.59
CA LEU A 55 14.90 28.84 0.17
C LEU A 55 16.22 28.57 -0.55
N GLU A 56 17.27 29.32 -0.23
CA GLU A 56 18.60 29.14 -0.82
C GLU A 56 19.23 27.78 -0.48
N ASP A 57 19.02 27.27 0.74
CA ASP A 57 19.51 25.95 1.14
C ASP A 57 18.75 24.85 0.38
N ALA A 58 17.44 25.04 0.19
CA ALA A 58 16.61 24.14 -0.61
C ALA A 58 17.03 24.14 -2.09
N ILE A 59 17.23 25.32 -2.70
CA ILE A 59 17.69 25.46 -4.09
C ILE A 59 19.05 24.80 -4.27
N SER A 60 20.01 25.06 -3.37
CA SER A 60 21.35 24.47 -3.42
C SER A 60 21.27 22.94 -3.38
N PHE A 61 20.42 22.40 -2.51
CA PHE A 61 20.18 20.96 -2.44
C PHE A 61 19.53 20.42 -3.72
N ILE A 62 18.51 21.09 -4.28
CA ILE A 62 17.83 20.64 -5.50
C ILE A 62 18.81 20.54 -6.68
N ILE A 63 19.69 21.54 -6.84
CA ILE A 63 20.70 21.54 -7.91
C ILE A 63 21.65 20.34 -7.76
N GLU A 64 22.15 20.09 -6.55
CA GLU A 64 23.06 18.95 -6.32
C GLU A 64 22.33 17.61 -6.42
N TYR A 65 21.06 17.56 -6.01
CA TYR A 65 20.20 16.38 -6.14
C TYR A 65 19.94 16.00 -7.59
N GLU A 66 19.73 16.99 -8.47
CA GLU A 66 19.59 16.78 -9.91
C GLU A 66 20.91 16.33 -10.57
N ARG A 67 22.04 16.84 -10.08
CA ARG A 67 23.37 16.49 -10.60
C ARG A 67 23.80 15.07 -10.18
N SER A 68 23.55 14.71 -8.92
CA SER A 68 24.11 13.51 -8.29
C SER A 68 23.05 12.76 -7.45
N PRO A 69 21.97 12.24 -8.05
CA PRO A 69 20.88 11.63 -7.29
C PRO A 69 21.33 10.40 -6.48
N ASP A 70 22.33 9.66 -6.97
CA ASP A 70 22.87 8.47 -6.31
C ASP A 70 23.55 8.77 -4.97
N SER A 71 24.13 9.97 -4.82
CA SER A 71 24.73 10.44 -3.56
C SER A 71 23.70 10.62 -2.43
N PHE A 72 22.42 10.70 -2.79
CA PHE A 72 21.27 10.85 -1.88
C PHE A 72 20.34 9.63 -1.94
N ALA A 73 20.83 8.51 -2.48
CA ALA A 73 20.14 7.24 -2.41
C ALA A 73 20.10 6.77 -0.95
N ALA A 74 18.92 6.35 -0.51
CA ALA A 74 18.81 5.69 0.79
C ALA A 74 19.20 4.22 0.64
N SER A 75 19.67 3.62 1.74
CA SER A 75 19.98 2.20 1.77
C SER A 75 18.77 1.36 1.31
N PRO A 76 19.00 0.26 0.59
CA PRO A 76 17.93 -0.65 0.20
C PRO A 76 17.06 -1.01 1.39
N GLY A 77 15.74 -0.91 1.22
CA GLY A 77 14.78 -1.23 2.27
C GLY A 77 14.36 -0.06 3.18
N GLN A 78 15.13 1.03 3.23
CA GLN A 78 14.93 2.12 4.21
C GLN A 78 13.56 2.82 4.12
N PHE A 79 13.00 2.93 2.90
CA PHE A 79 11.66 3.46 2.66
C PHE A 79 10.66 2.43 2.18
N THR A 80 11.05 1.15 2.09
CA THR A 80 10.14 0.09 1.69
C THR A 80 9.24 -0.30 2.86
N SER A 81 8.02 -0.73 2.56
CA SER A 81 7.21 -1.47 3.52
C SER A 81 7.90 -2.81 3.84
N LYS A 82 7.74 -3.31 5.07
CA LYS A 82 8.20 -4.67 5.42
C LYS A 82 7.73 -5.67 4.36
N PRO A 83 8.59 -6.60 3.92
CA PRO A 83 8.18 -7.61 2.95
C PRO A 83 7.00 -8.40 3.49
N TYR A 84 6.08 -8.80 2.60
CA TYR A 84 4.99 -9.69 2.96
C TYR A 84 5.60 -11.04 3.34
N ILE A 85 5.33 -11.48 4.56
CA ILE A 85 5.67 -12.82 5.03
C ILE A 85 4.39 -13.66 4.87
N PRO A 86 4.38 -14.69 4.00
CA PRO A 86 3.24 -15.58 3.88
C PRO A 86 2.98 -16.31 5.20
N PRO A 87 1.72 -16.58 5.57
CA PRO A 87 1.42 -17.42 6.72
C PRO A 87 1.96 -18.84 6.46
N ASN A 88 2.34 -19.55 7.53
CA ASN A 88 2.84 -20.92 7.45
C ASN A 88 1.67 -21.90 7.29
N VAL A 89 1.15 -22.04 6.08
CA VAL A 89 -0.09 -22.76 5.79
C VAL A 89 0.14 -23.71 4.62
N ASP A 90 -0.42 -24.91 4.72
CA ASP A 90 -0.51 -25.85 3.61
C ASP A 90 -1.60 -25.40 2.64
N ILE A 91 -1.17 -25.00 1.44
CA ILE A 91 -2.07 -24.47 0.41
C ILE A 91 -3.04 -25.55 -0.08
N GLU A 92 -2.60 -26.82 -0.15
CA GLU A 92 -3.47 -27.91 -0.58
C GLU A 92 -4.45 -28.28 0.52
N ALA A 93 -4.02 -28.34 1.78
CA ALA A 93 -4.93 -28.57 2.90
C ALA A 93 -5.97 -27.43 3.00
N LEU A 94 -5.54 -26.18 2.84
CA LEU A 94 -6.42 -25.01 2.81
C LEU A 94 -7.45 -25.10 1.67
N ARG A 95 -7.03 -25.54 0.48
CA ARG A 95 -7.92 -25.74 -0.66
C ARG A 95 -8.97 -26.81 -0.34
N LEU A 96 -8.54 -27.97 0.17
CA LEU A 96 -9.44 -29.06 0.52
C LEU A 96 -10.45 -28.65 1.59
N THR A 97 -10.03 -27.91 2.62
CA THR A 97 -10.93 -27.36 3.64
C THR A 97 -11.99 -26.46 3.03
N LEU A 98 -11.61 -25.56 2.12
CA LEU A 98 -12.55 -24.68 1.44
C LEU A 98 -13.51 -25.42 0.49
N GLU A 99 -13.01 -26.44 -0.21
CA GLU A 99 -13.82 -27.29 -1.09
C GLU A 99 -14.86 -28.10 -0.31
N ASP A 100 -14.48 -28.61 0.88
CA ASP A 100 -15.37 -29.33 1.79
C ASP A 100 -16.41 -28.38 2.42
N GLU A 101 -15.97 -27.26 3.03
CA GLU A 101 -16.86 -26.27 3.63
C GLU A 101 -17.89 -25.71 2.63
N TRP A 102 -17.48 -25.54 1.38
CA TRP A 102 -18.32 -24.97 0.32
C TRP A 102 -18.84 -26.01 -0.67
N TYR A 103 -18.88 -27.28 -0.29
CA TYR A 103 -19.36 -28.38 -1.15
C TYR A 103 -20.77 -28.11 -1.68
N ASN A 104 -21.70 -27.73 -0.80
CA ASN A 104 -23.11 -27.47 -1.12
C ASN A 104 -23.40 -26.04 -1.62
N ILE A 105 -22.37 -25.21 -1.77
CA ILE A 105 -22.52 -23.82 -2.22
C ILE A 105 -22.57 -23.76 -3.76
N PRO A 106 -23.46 -22.95 -4.36
CA PRO A 106 -23.53 -22.79 -5.81
C PRO A 106 -22.21 -22.35 -6.44
N ASP A 107 -21.94 -22.79 -7.67
CA ASP A 107 -20.69 -22.45 -8.37
C ASP A 107 -20.62 -20.98 -8.79
N ILE A 108 -21.75 -20.30 -8.97
CA ILE A 108 -21.82 -18.89 -9.32
C ILE A 108 -22.26 -18.11 -8.08
N LEU A 109 -21.45 -17.12 -7.69
CA LEU A 109 -21.63 -16.34 -6.48
C LEU A 109 -21.71 -14.86 -6.81
N ASP A 110 -22.78 -14.22 -6.35
CA ASP A 110 -22.86 -12.76 -6.32
C ASP A 110 -22.02 -12.19 -5.14
N PRO A 111 -21.69 -10.88 -5.15
CA PRO A 111 -20.85 -10.28 -4.12
C PRO A 111 -21.44 -10.34 -2.70
N VAL A 112 -22.77 -10.33 -2.57
CA VAL A 112 -23.47 -10.41 -1.26
C VAL A 112 -23.31 -11.81 -0.69
N THR A 113 -23.42 -12.83 -1.53
CA THR A 113 -23.18 -14.22 -1.11
C THR A 113 -21.72 -14.43 -0.69
N VAL A 114 -20.74 -13.89 -1.42
CA VAL A 114 -19.31 -13.94 -1.02
C VAL A 114 -19.08 -13.26 0.33
N SER A 115 -19.68 -12.10 0.55
CA SER A 115 -19.61 -11.34 1.81
C SER A 115 -20.11 -12.18 2.99
N ARG A 116 -21.27 -12.84 2.84
CA ARG A 116 -21.83 -13.73 3.86
C ARG A 116 -20.95 -14.95 4.14
N LEU A 117 -20.44 -15.61 3.10
CA LEU A 117 -19.60 -16.81 3.25
C LEU A 117 -18.29 -16.51 3.97
N THR A 118 -17.68 -15.37 3.66
CA THR A 118 -16.31 -15.04 4.11
C THR A 118 -16.28 -14.09 5.30
N ASN A 119 -17.45 -13.58 5.72
CA ASN A 119 -17.62 -12.56 6.76
C ASN A 119 -16.83 -11.25 6.50
N TYR A 120 -16.53 -10.95 5.23
CA TYR A 120 -15.96 -9.66 4.81
C TYR A 120 -17.08 -8.72 4.38
N SER A 121 -16.90 -7.41 4.54
CA SER A 121 -17.91 -6.45 4.11
C SER A 121 -18.08 -6.44 2.59
N ASP A 122 -19.29 -6.09 2.14
CA ASP A 122 -19.60 -5.92 0.71
C ASP A 122 -18.62 -4.95 0.03
N THR A 123 -18.18 -3.90 0.75
CA THR A 123 -17.17 -2.96 0.25
C THR A 123 -15.82 -3.64 -0.02
N ALA A 124 -15.38 -4.55 0.86
CA ALA A 124 -14.12 -5.27 0.67
C ALA A 124 -14.20 -6.23 -0.51
N VAL A 125 -15.30 -6.99 -0.62
CA VAL A 125 -15.55 -7.91 -1.73
C VAL A 125 -15.61 -7.16 -3.05
N ASN A 126 -16.40 -6.10 -3.15
CA ASN A 126 -16.50 -5.29 -4.37
C ASN A 126 -15.14 -4.67 -4.75
N HIS A 127 -14.37 -4.20 -3.78
CA HIS A 127 -13.02 -3.71 -4.04
C HIS A 127 -12.10 -4.80 -4.62
N TRP A 128 -12.19 -6.06 -4.17
CA TRP A 128 -11.40 -7.15 -4.75
C TRP A 128 -11.80 -7.48 -6.18
N LEU A 129 -13.10 -7.41 -6.48
CA LEU A 129 -13.65 -7.62 -7.81
C LEU A 129 -13.24 -6.47 -8.76
N ASP A 130 -13.36 -5.21 -8.32
CA ASP A 130 -12.98 -4.01 -9.09
C ASP A 130 -11.49 -3.97 -9.40
N LYS A 131 -10.65 -4.36 -8.43
CA LYS A 131 -9.19 -4.45 -8.62
C LYS A 131 -8.78 -5.66 -9.48
N GLY A 132 -9.71 -6.57 -9.80
CA GLY A 132 -9.40 -7.84 -10.47
C GLY A 132 -8.52 -8.78 -9.64
N THR A 133 -8.40 -8.56 -8.33
CA THR A 133 -7.66 -9.47 -7.45
C THR A 133 -8.43 -10.77 -7.23
N LEU A 134 -9.76 -10.66 -7.10
CA LEU A 134 -10.71 -11.74 -7.23
C LEU A 134 -11.28 -11.71 -8.65
N ARG A 135 -11.19 -12.83 -9.37
CA ARG A 135 -11.69 -12.91 -10.76
C ARG A 135 -13.20 -12.79 -10.77
N SER A 136 -13.75 -12.23 -11.83
CA SER A 136 -15.19 -12.05 -11.97
C SER A 136 -15.62 -11.98 -13.42
N ALA A 137 -16.91 -12.21 -13.63
CA ALA A 137 -17.58 -12.07 -14.93
C ALA A 137 -18.78 -11.12 -14.78
N LEU A 138 -19.09 -10.41 -15.87
CA LEU A 138 -20.31 -9.59 -15.96
C LEU A 138 -21.44 -10.45 -16.56
N THR A 139 -22.61 -10.35 -15.95
CA THR A 139 -23.85 -10.99 -16.40
C THR A 139 -24.95 -9.93 -16.56
N GLN A 140 -26.11 -10.32 -17.10
CA GLN A 140 -27.27 -9.43 -17.18
C GLN A 140 -27.72 -8.93 -15.80
N ASN A 141 -27.48 -9.70 -14.74
CA ASN A 141 -27.89 -9.40 -13.37
C ASN A 141 -26.76 -8.75 -12.54
N GLY A 142 -25.67 -8.33 -13.18
CA GLY A 142 -24.52 -7.74 -12.54
C GLY A 142 -23.30 -8.65 -12.49
N ARG A 143 -22.36 -8.33 -11.59
CA ARG A 143 -21.07 -9.00 -11.51
C ARG A 143 -21.14 -10.24 -10.61
N VAL A 144 -20.51 -11.32 -11.05
CA VAL A 144 -20.43 -12.59 -10.30
C VAL A 144 -19.00 -13.12 -10.29
N THR A 145 -18.65 -13.93 -9.30
CA THR A 145 -17.44 -14.77 -9.29
C THR A 145 -17.83 -16.23 -9.29
N SER A 146 -16.93 -17.13 -9.69
CA SER A 146 -17.12 -18.55 -9.44
C SER A 146 -16.60 -18.95 -8.06
N LYS A 147 -17.16 -20.03 -7.50
CA LYS A 147 -16.67 -20.69 -6.28
C LYS A 147 -15.19 -21.07 -6.42
N ALA A 148 -14.82 -21.68 -7.54
CA ALA A 148 -13.42 -22.05 -7.82
C ALA A 148 -12.48 -20.85 -7.81
N TRP A 149 -12.86 -19.70 -8.38
CA TRP A 149 -12.05 -18.48 -8.32
C TRP A 149 -11.95 -17.88 -6.93
N LEU A 150 -13.00 -18.03 -6.11
CA LEU A 150 -12.97 -17.60 -4.72
C LEU A 150 -12.00 -18.46 -3.89
N ILE A 151 -12.00 -19.77 -4.09
CA ILE A 151 -11.06 -20.70 -3.45
C ILE A 151 -9.63 -20.37 -3.90
N GLU A 152 -9.38 -20.25 -5.21
CA GLU A 152 -8.07 -19.85 -5.75
C GLU A 152 -7.60 -18.50 -5.16
N PHE A 153 -8.53 -17.57 -4.96
CA PHE A 153 -8.23 -16.29 -4.32
C PHE A 153 -7.73 -16.50 -2.89
N PHE A 154 -8.45 -17.24 -2.03
CA PHE A 154 -8.02 -17.45 -0.64
C PHE A 154 -6.74 -18.28 -0.51
N CYS A 155 -6.50 -19.23 -1.41
CA CYS A 155 -5.24 -19.97 -1.54
C CYS A 155 -4.07 -19.14 -2.12
N GLY A 156 -4.31 -17.89 -2.51
CA GLY A 156 -3.33 -17.04 -3.18
C GLY A 156 -3.37 -15.60 -2.71
N ARG A 157 -3.99 -14.72 -3.51
CA ARG A 157 -4.00 -13.27 -3.24
C ARG A 157 -4.73 -12.89 -1.95
N GLY A 158 -5.71 -13.67 -1.53
CA GLY A 158 -6.43 -13.54 -0.27
C GLY A 158 -5.51 -13.60 0.94
N MET A 159 -4.49 -14.46 0.94
CA MET A 159 -3.51 -14.54 2.05
C MET A 159 -2.77 -13.21 2.30
N ARG A 160 -2.72 -12.33 1.30
CA ARG A 160 -2.08 -11.00 1.37
C ARG A 160 -3.00 -9.90 1.93
N ILE A 161 -4.25 -10.23 2.27
CA ILE A 161 -5.15 -9.31 2.96
C ILE A 161 -4.47 -8.87 4.27
N ALA A 162 -4.29 -7.56 4.42
CA ALA A 162 -3.55 -6.96 5.54
C ALA A 162 -4.29 -7.12 6.87
N LYS A 163 -5.60 -6.86 6.88
CA LYS A 163 -6.47 -7.02 8.05
C LYS A 163 -7.42 -8.19 7.85
N LYS A 164 -6.99 -9.39 8.24
CA LYS A 164 -7.82 -10.60 8.21
C LYS A 164 -8.88 -10.52 9.30
N ASN A 165 -10.13 -10.82 8.94
CA ASN A 165 -11.22 -11.03 9.90
C ASN A 165 -11.05 -12.36 10.64
N GLU A 166 -11.94 -12.65 11.59
CA GLU A 166 -11.88 -13.84 12.43
C GLU A 166 -11.99 -15.14 11.62
N TRP A 167 -13.01 -15.25 10.77
CA TRP A 167 -13.21 -16.40 9.87
C TRP A 167 -11.93 -16.74 9.08
N HIS A 168 -11.30 -15.75 8.43
CA HIS A 168 -10.08 -16.01 7.65
C HIS A 168 -8.89 -16.39 8.54
N ARG A 169 -8.83 -15.95 9.80
CA ARG A 169 -7.77 -16.40 10.72
C ARG A 169 -7.98 -17.84 11.16
N GLU A 170 -9.22 -18.23 11.43
CA GLU A 170 -9.57 -19.61 11.81
C GLU A 170 -9.31 -20.57 10.65
N LEU A 171 -9.72 -20.18 9.44
CA LEU A 171 -9.43 -20.92 8.21
C LEU A 171 -7.93 -21.15 7.99
N LEU A 172 -7.09 -20.15 8.27
CA LEU A 172 -5.64 -20.33 8.11
C LEU A 172 -5.08 -21.26 9.18
N LYS A 173 -5.56 -21.16 10.42
CA LYS A 173 -5.13 -22.04 11.53
C LYS A 173 -5.49 -23.50 11.29
N SER A 174 -6.64 -23.78 10.69
CA SER A 174 -7.05 -25.16 10.39
C SER A 174 -6.17 -25.82 9.32
N ALA A 175 -5.38 -25.03 8.59
CA ALA A 175 -4.46 -25.49 7.55
C ALA A 175 -2.98 -25.20 7.87
N GLU A 176 -2.63 -24.89 9.13
CA GLU A 176 -1.23 -24.76 9.55
C GLU A 176 -0.53 -26.12 9.55
N TYR A 177 0.77 -26.14 9.20
CA TYR A 177 1.63 -27.32 9.37
C TYR A 177 1.99 -27.49 10.86
N GLU A 178 2.12 -28.74 11.34
CA GLU A 178 2.85 -29.06 12.58
C GLU A 178 4.37 -28.89 12.41
#